data_AF-A0A1H9U592-F1
#
_entry.id   AF-A0A1H9U592-F1
#
_cell.length_a   1.000
_cell.length_b   1.000
_cell.length_c   1.000
_cell.angle_alpha   90.00
_cell.angle_beta   90.00
_cell.angle_gamma   90.00
#
_symmetry.space_group_name_H-M   'P 1'
#
loop_
_entity.id
_entity.type
_entity.pdbx_description
1 polymer ?
#
loop_
_entity_poly.entity_id
_entity_poly.type
_entity_poly.pdbx_seq_one_letter_code
_entity_poly.pdbx_strand_id
1 'polypeptide(L)'
;MSTSWNVTVGIGEVDPEAFDLDRFAEWSGVLAAAPQGGAQVVLTIPAEGLRQAVATGMAIVEACGHTPTAVDALTTGAFDHRSAAAAPDREQSSPRMRG
;
A
#
# COMPACT_ATOMS: atom_id res chain seq x y z
N MET A 1 18.12 9.53 -12.58
CA MET A 1 17.29 9.86 -11.40
C MET A 1 16.26 8.75 -11.27
N SER A 2 16.23 8.03 -10.15
CA SER A 2 15.20 6.99 -9.91
C SER A 2 13.91 7.65 -9.43
N THR A 3 12.79 7.32 -10.07
CA THR A 3 11.46 7.76 -9.62
C THR A 3 11.02 6.88 -8.46
N SER A 4 10.36 7.46 -7.46
CA SER A 4 9.74 6.70 -6.38
C SER A 4 8.36 6.21 -6.81
N TRP A 5 8.10 4.93 -6.59
CA TRP A 5 6.84 4.26 -6.92
C TRP A 5 6.20 3.70 -5.67
N ASN A 6 4.88 3.87 -5.54
CA ASN A 6 4.08 3.16 -4.57
C ASN A 6 3.50 1.92 -5.25
N VAL A 7 3.98 0.75 -4.84
CA VAL A 7 3.55 -0.54 -5.36
C VAL A 7 2.68 -1.21 -4.31
N THR A 8 1.41 -1.43 -4.66
CA THR A 8 0.43 -2.11 -3.83
C THR A 8 0.32 -3.55 -4.29
N VAL A 9 0.58 -4.50 -3.39
CA VAL A 9 0.57 -5.93 -3.70
C VAL A 9 -0.46 -6.62 -2.81
N GLY A 10 -1.46 -7.25 -3.40
CA GLY A 10 -2.41 -8.10 -2.67
C GLY A 10 -1.72 -9.38 -2.20
N ILE A 11 -1.99 -9.80 -0.96
CA ILE A 11 -1.38 -10.98 -0.33
C ILE A 11 -2.41 -11.99 0.21
N GLY A 12 -3.70 -11.77 -0.07
CA GLY A 12 -4.77 -12.64 0.39
C GLY A 12 -5.13 -12.39 1.86
N GLU A 13 -5.75 -13.36 2.51
CA GLU A 13 -6.11 -13.28 3.93
C GLU A 13 -4.86 -13.44 4.81
N VAL A 14 -4.69 -12.53 5.76
CA VAL A 14 -3.66 -12.60 6.80
C VAL A 14 -4.28 -12.18 8.13
N ASP A 15 -3.71 -12.69 9.22
CA ASP A 15 -3.96 -12.17 10.56
C ASP A 15 -3.11 -10.90 10.76
N PRO A 16 -3.71 -9.70 10.92
CA PRO A 16 -2.96 -8.46 11.10
C PRO A 16 -2.10 -8.43 12.36
N GLU A 17 -2.48 -9.18 13.41
CA GLU A 17 -1.72 -9.21 14.67
C GLU A 17 -0.48 -10.12 14.58
N ALA A 18 -0.53 -11.13 13.70
CA ALA A 18 0.58 -12.02 13.43
C ALA A 18 1.44 -11.60 12.22
N PHE A 19 1.05 -10.55 11.51
CA PHE A 19 1.75 -10.07 10.32
C PHE A 19 3.04 -9.33 10.70
N ASP A 20 4.18 -9.87 10.29
CA ASP A 20 5.50 -9.30 10.54
C ASP A 20 5.79 -8.14 9.57
N LEU A 21 5.32 -6.93 9.93
CA LEU A 21 5.50 -5.73 9.13
C LEU A 21 6.96 -5.25 9.08
N ASP A 22 7.78 -5.61 10.07
CA ASP A 22 9.18 -5.16 10.17
C ASP A 22 10.02 -5.66 8.99
N ARG A 23 9.65 -6.80 8.39
CA ARG A 23 10.28 -7.34 7.18
C ARG A 23 10.14 -6.42 5.96
N PHE A 24 9.21 -5.47 5.99
CA PHE A 24 8.97 -4.51 4.91
C PHE A 24 9.47 -3.09 5.21
N ALA A 25 10.09 -2.87 6.38
CA ALA A 25 10.47 -1.54 6.86
C ALA A 25 11.43 -0.80 5.91
N GLU A 26 12.33 -1.52 5.22
CA GLU A 26 13.27 -0.95 4.24
C GLU A 26 12.56 -0.18 3.10
N TRP A 27 11.35 -0.61 2.75
CA TRP A 27 10.54 -0.02 1.69
C TRP A 27 9.36 0.79 2.22
N SER A 28 9.41 1.21 3.48
CA SER A 28 8.32 1.91 4.16
C SER A 28 6.99 1.16 4.02
N GLY A 29 7.04 -0.17 4.15
CA GLY A 29 5.90 -1.05 3.94
C GLY A 29 4.76 -0.79 4.92
N VAL A 30 3.53 -0.77 4.41
CA VAL A 30 2.31 -0.63 5.21
C VAL A 30 1.33 -1.74 4.85
N LEU A 31 0.73 -2.37 5.85
CA LEU A 31 -0.38 -3.30 5.67
C LEU A 31 -1.70 -2.51 5.55
N ALA A 32 -2.51 -2.85 4.55
CA ALA A 32 -3.82 -2.26 4.31
C ALA A 32 -4.86 -3.32 3.91
N ALA A 33 -6.14 -3.00 4.06
CA ALA A 33 -7.22 -3.83 3.53
C ALA A 33 -7.27 -3.71 2.00
N ALA A 34 -7.43 -4.83 1.30
CA ALA A 34 -7.59 -4.84 -0.15
C ALA A 34 -9.05 -4.57 -0.54
N PRO A 35 -9.32 -3.76 -1.58
CA PRO A 35 -10.70 -3.45 -2.02
C PRO A 35 -11.54 -4.69 -2.39
N GLN A 36 -10.88 -5.73 -2.92
CA GLN A 36 -11.49 -7.00 -3.29
C GLN A 36 -11.65 -7.99 -2.11
N GLY A 37 -11.27 -7.60 -0.88
CA GLY A 37 -11.19 -8.48 0.28
C GLY A 37 -9.78 -9.04 0.51
N GLY A 38 -9.47 -9.35 1.78
CA GLY A 38 -8.12 -9.71 2.23
C GLY A 38 -7.23 -8.49 2.50
N ALA A 39 -5.92 -8.72 2.47
CA ALA A 39 -4.90 -7.72 2.75
C ALA A 39 -4.00 -7.43 1.55
N GLN A 40 -3.39 -6.27 1.58
CA GLN A 40 -2.38 -5.82 0.64
C GLN A 40 -1.27 -5.06 1.38
N VAL A 41 -0.06 -5.11 0.83
CA VAL A 41 1.07 -4.32 1.30
C VAL A 41 1.33 -3.20 0.31
N VAL A 42 1.49 -1.98 0.82
CA VAL A 42 1.93 -0.83 0.03
C VAL A 42 3.41 -0.60 0.31
N LEU A 43 4.23 -0.64 -0.74
CA LEU A 43 5.68 -0.47 -0.69
C LEU A 43 6.08 0.81 -1.43
N THR A 44 7.09 1.52 -0.93
CA THR A 44 7.72 2.65 -1.63
C THR A 44 9.05 2.19 -2.23
N ILE A 45 9.13 2.13 -3.56
CA ILE A 45 10.22 1.49 -4.30
C ILE A 45 10.89 2.50 -5.25
N PRO A 46 12.21 2.75 -5.12
CA PRO A 46 12.95 3.47 -6.14
C PRO A 46 13.12 2.59 -7.38
N ALA A 47 12.69 3.07 -8.55
CA ALA A 47 12.82 2.34 -9.80
C ALA A 47 13.02 3.27 -11.00
N GLU A 48 13.65 2.76 -12.05
CA GLU A 48 13.82 3.46 -13.32
C GLU A 48 12.53 3.53 -14.14
N GLY A 49 11.58 2.62 -13.87
CA GLY A 49 10.28 2.62 -14.51
C GLY A 49 9.30 1.58 -13.96
N LEU A 50 8.06 1.64 -14.43
CA LEU A 50 6.93 0.84 -13.95
C LEU A 50 7.24 -0.67 -13.90
N ARG A 51 7.84 -1.21 -14.97
CA ARG A 51 8.18 -2.64 -15.06
C ARG A 51 9.09 -3.09 -13.92
N GLN A 52 10.11 -2.29 -13.60
CA GLN A 52 11.04 -2.60 -12.51
C GLN A 52 10.34 -2.46 -11.16
N ALA A 53 9.56 -1.39 -10.96
CA ALA A 53 8.81 -1.20 -9.72
C ALA A 53 7.89 -2.40 -9.40
N VAL A 54 7.10 -2.84 -10.39
CA VAL A 54 6.20 -4.00 -10.24
C VAL A 54 6.96 -5.28 -9.95
N ALA A 55 8.02 -5.57 -10.70
CA ALA A 55 8.83 -6.77 -10.49
C ALA A 55 9.48 -6.79 -9.09
N THR A 56 10.07 -5.67 -8.67
CA THR A 56 10.69 -5.53 -7.35
C THR A 56 9.66 -5.69 -6.23
N GLY A 57 8.49 -5.06 -6.34
CA GLY A 57 7.45 -5.15 -5.31
C GLY A 57 6.92 -6.57 -5.10
N MET A 58 6.68 -7.31 -6.19
CA MET A 58 6.29 -8.72 -6.10
C MET A 58 7.41 -9.57 -5.48
N ALA A 59 8.66 -9.37 -5.90
CA ALA A 59 9.80 -10.11 -5.38
C ALA A 59 10.02 -9.89 -3.86
N ILE A 60 9.82 -8.67 -3.37
CA ILE A 60 9.88 -8.37 -1.92
C ILE A 60 8.82 -9.16 -1.16
N VAL A 61 7.58 -9.16 -1.65
CA VAL A 61 6.46 -9.88 -1.03
C VAL A 61 6.70 -11.39 -1.00
N GLU A 62 7.19 -11.96 -2.10
CA GLU A 62 7.58 -13.37 -2.19
C GLU A 62 8.73 -13.71 -1.23
N ALA A 63 9.76 -12.86 -1.16
CA ALA A 63 10.87 -13.02 -0.23
C ALA A 63 10.43 -12.92 1.25
N CYS A 64 9.34 -12.18 1.51
CA CYS A 64 8.70 -12.10 2.81
C CYS A 64 7.80 -13.30 3.14
N GLY A 65 7.62 -14.25 2.21
CA GLY A 65 6.86 -15.48 2.43
C GLY A 65 5.38 -15.38 2.09
N HIS A 66 4.98 -14.37 1.32
CA HIS A 66 3.61 -14.19 0.87
C HIS A 66 3.50 -14.38 -0.65
N THR A 67 2.34 -14.82 -1.12
CA THR A 67 2.06 -14.99 -2.54
C THR A 67 1.33 -13.77 -3.10
N PRO A 68 1.89 -13.03 -4.07
CA PRO A 68 1.20 -11.94 -4.73
C PRO A 68 -0.08 -12.42 -5.44
N THR A 69 -1.21 -11.75 -5.20
CA THR A 69 -2.51 -12.06 -5.82
C THR A 69 -3.01 -10.96 -6.74
N ALA A 70 -2.56 -9.73 -6.54
CA ALA A 70 -2.83 -8.57 -7.37
C ALA A 70 -1.68 -7.57 -7.25
N VAL A 71 -1.47 -6.74 -8.27
CA VAL A 71 -0.48 -5.66 -8.21
C VAL A 71 -1.01 -4.40 -8.88
N ASP A 72 -0.78 -3.29 -8.21
CA ASP A 72 -0.99 -1.94 -8.74
C ASP A 72 0.25 -1.09 -8.43
N ALA A 73 0.61 -0.18 -9.33
CA ALA A 73 1.81 0.63 -9.16
C ALA A 73 1.59 2.02 -9.74
N LEU A 74 1.84 3.02 -8.90
CA LEU A 74 1.75 4.43 -9.24
C LEU A 74 3.05 5.13 -8.87
N THR A 75 3.39 6.22 -9.56
CA THR A 75 4.39 7.15 -9.01
C THR A 75 3.87 7.69 -7.68
N THR A 76 4.77 8.03 -6.75
CA THR A 76 4.34 8.51 -5.42
C THR A 76 3.38 9.71 -5.50
N GLY A 77 3.64 10.68 -6.39
CA GLY A 77 2.72 11.80 -6.57
C GLY A 77 1.33 11.42 -7.10
N ALA A 78 1.22 10.43 -7.99
CA ALA A 78 -0.07 9.93 -8.47
C ALA A 78 -0.80 9.13 -7.38
N PHE A 79 -0.06 8.37 -6.58
CA PHE A 79 -0.59 7.66 -5.43
C PHE A 79 -1.18 8.62 -4.39
N ASP A 80 -0.46 9.69 -4.04
CA ASP A 80 -0.93 10.70 -3.09
C ASP A 80 -2.21 11.37 -3.58
N HIS A 81 -2.28 11.71 -4.87
CA HIS A 81 -3.48 12.30 -5.45
C HIS A 81 -4.70 11.37 -5.36
N ARG A 82 -4.51 10.07 -5.65
CA ARG A 82 -5.57 9.06 -5.51
C ARG A 82 -6.01 8.88 -4.06
N SER A 83 -5.06 8.80 -3.15
CA SER A 83 -5.33 8.61 -1.72
C SER A 83 -6.10 9.80 -1.12
N ALA A 84 -5.75 11.02 -1.52
CA ALA A 84 -6.47 12.22 -1.11
C ALA A 84 -7.93 12.22 -1.62
N ALA A 85 -8.16 11.79 -2.86
CA ALA A 85 -9.51 11.70 -3.43
C ALA A 85 -10.38 10.63 -2.74
N ALA A 86 -9.77 9.59 -2.16
CA ALA A 86 -10.46 8.51 -1.45
C ALA A 86 -10.83 8.84 0.00
N ALA A 87 -10.37 9.97 0.56
CA ALA A 87 -10.57 10.36 1.97
C ALA A 87 -11.56 11.53 2.23
N PRO A 88 -12.71 11.68 1.54
CA PRO A 88 -13.47 12.94 1.58
C PRO A 88 -14.31 13.24 2.86
N ASP A 89 -14.27 12.48 3.95
CA ASP A 89 -15.11 12.79 5.14
C ASP A 89 -14.58 12.26 6.49
N ARG A 90 -13.64 12.98 7.14
CA ARG A 90 -13.34 12.79 8.58
C ARG A 90 -13.52 14.05 9.44
N GLU A 91 -14.10 15.11 8.89
CA GLU A 91 -14.30 16.41 9.59
C GLU A 91 -15.76 16.91 9.55
N GLN A 92 -16.74 16.05 9.88
CA GLN A 92 -18.12 16.50 10.15
C GLN A 92 -18.75 15.73 11.32
N SER A 93 -18.08 15.71 12.47
CA SER A 93 -18.70 15.29 13.73
C SER A 93 -18.26 16.20 14.87
N SER A 94 -18.59 17.49 14.74
CA SER A 94 -18.78 18.34 15.92
C SER A 94 -20.27 18.28 16.28
N PRO A 95 -20.65 17.75 17.45
CA PRO A 95 -22.04 17.76 17.86
C PRO A 95 -22.43 19.21 18.12
N ARG A 96 -23.35 19.76 17.31
CA ARG A 96 -24.05 20.99 17.67
C ARG A 96 -24.83 20.71 18.95
N MET A 97 -24.27 21.06 20.10
CA MET A 97 -25.05 21.19 21.32
C MET A 97 -26.07 22.31 21.08
N ARG A 98 -27.36 21.93 21.11
CA ARG A 98 -28.46 22.89 21.20
C ARG A 98 -28.41 23.52 22.59
N GLY A 99 -28.26 24.84 22.62
CA GLY A 99 -28.71 25.69 23.73
C GLY A 99 -30.12 26.17 23.48
#